data_AF-A0A7T3VZF3-F1
#
_entry.id   AF-A0A7T3VZF3-F1
#
_cell.length_a   1.000
_cell.length_b   1.000
_cell.length_c   1.000
_cell.angle_alpha   90.00
_cell.angle_beta   90.00
_cell.angle_gamma   90.00
#
_symmetry.space_group_name_H-M   'P 1'
#
loop_
_entity.id
_entity.type
_entity.pdbx_description
1 polymer ?
#
loop_
_entity_poly.entity_id
_entity_poly.type
_entity_poly.pdbx_seq_one_letter_code
_entity_poly.pdbx_strand_id
1 'polypeptide(L)'
;MFNNLLNYYLKHAQNRINQRIEEINNERKALKDSGDTRYKDLKSINNTQLYRHKPKTIKEIRESNTEVLSKKLTITVAESLKANIKLKPDLITTSTIKDEEMDMKKSNLEFVSVQDLLWGFTEEYTEFDKFNFFLNLFLDLRKTNEYYQLVFDIVIDYVPFAKYLATGRAHQKYPFIIPREFKNTNVDLLAEAVYFFCRTYESEEIMQLFTKFLHSTYKYESKDSNGRFQIKTGIISFQNFEEAFTSTLKEILEPLWKRDPSYSLGKRAYDIVMEDMRLESAYNYLSSLGDGYINYTTSGKLETDVWSELMDETESYIEKLIYAQKEFYGDVEKEYFMSELFMKNATEFFSEDRYLELSKTKQRTIL
;
A
#
# COMPACT_ATOMS: atom_id res chain seq x y z
N MET A 1 10.11 11.80 4.13
CA MET A 1 9.65 10.62 4.90
C MET A 1 8.71 9.74 4.08
N PHE A 2 7.69 10.30 3.43
CA PHE A 2 6.61 9.52 2.76
C PHE A 2 6.79 9.38 1.24
N ASN A 3 7.96 8.93 0.79
CA ASN A 3 8.28 8.91 -0.64
C ASN A 3 7.42 7.91 -1.43
N ASN A 4 7.23 6.69 -0.92
CA ASN A 4 6.41 5.68 -1.61
C ASN A 4 4.95 6.13 -1.65
N LEU A 5 4.41 6.55 -0.50
CA LEU A 5 3.01 6.98 -0.38
C LEU A 5 2.70 8.18 -1.27
N LEU A 6 3.56 9.20 -1.26
CA LEU A 6 3.35 10.40 -2.08
C LEU A 6 3.50 10.09 -3.58
N ASN A 7 4.48 9.26 -3.96
CA ASN A 7 4.66 8.84 -5.35
C ASN A 7 3.46 8.05 -5.87
N TYR A 8 2.87 7.17 -5.04
CA TYR A 8 1.65 6.45 -5.36
C TYR A 8 0.52 7.44 -5.69
N TYR A 9 0.18 8.35 -4.77
CA TYR A 9 -0.92 9.29 -5.01
C TYR A 9 -0.64 10.25 -6.17
N LEU A 10 0.60 10.71 -6.36
CA LEU A 10 0.97 11.56 -7.51
C LEU A 10 0.74 10.85 -8.84
N LYS A 11 1.18 9.58 -8.95
CA LYS A 11 0.99 8.77 -10.16
C LYS A 11 -0.50 8.48 -10.41
N HIS A 12 -1.25 8.19 -9.35
CA HIS A 12 -2.70 7.95 -9.46
C HIS A 12 -3.47 9.21 -9.83
N ALA A 13 -3.12 10.38 -9.29
CA ALA A 13 -3.68 11.67 -9.71
C ALA A 13 -3.40 11.94 -11.19
N GLN A 14 -2.17 11.70 -11.65
CA GLN A 14 -1.81 11.82 -13.06
C GLN A 14 -2.66 10.93 -13.97
N ASN A 15 -2.74 9.64 -13.62
CA ASN A 15 -3.52 8.67 -14.37
C ASN A 15 -4.99 9.08 -14.44
N ARG A 16 -5.57 9.50 -13.31
CA ARG A 16 -6.96 9.95 -13.22
C ARG A 16 -7.22 11.18 -14.10
N ILE A 17 -6.33 12.18 -14.06
CA ILE A 17 -6.41 13.37 -14.93
C ILE A 17 -6.37 12.94 -16.40
N ASN A 18 -5.42 12.11 -16.79
CA ASN A 18 -5.26 11.67 -18.17
C ASN A 18 -6.44 10.83 -18.66
N GLN A 19 -6.88 9.85 -17.87
CA GLN A 19 -8.02 9.00 -18.15
C GLN A 19 -9.29 9.82 -18.31
N ARG A 20 -9.56 10.77 -17.39
CA ARG A 20 -10.75 11.62 -17.47
C ARG A 20 -10.75 12.50 -18.72
N ILE A 21 -9.60 13.04 -19.11
CA ILE A 21 -9.45 13.80 -20.36
C ILE A 21 -9.72 12.91 -21.57
N GLU A 22 -9.23 11.68 -21.58
CA GLU A 22 -9.44 10.73 -22.66
C GLU A 22 -10.92 10.33 -22.79
N GLU A 23 -11.56 9.95 -21.68
CA GLU A 23 -12.99 9.64 -21.61
C GLU A 23 -13.83 10.80 -22.16
N ILE A 24 -13.60 12.03 -21.69
CA ILE A 24 -14.30 13.22 -22.19
C ILE A 24 -14.06 13.42 -23.69
N ASN A 25 -12.83 13.23 -24.17
CA ASN A 25 -12.52 13.42 -25.58
C ASN A 25 -13.22 12.41 -26.47
N ASN A 26 -13.30 11.16 -26.03
CA ASN A 26 -14.03 10.10 -26.73
C ASN A 26 -15.54 10.39 -26.74
N GLU A 27 -16.10 10.78 -25.59
CA GLU A 27 -17.53 11.10 -25.47
C GLU A 27 -17.91 12.35 -26.30
N ARG A 28 -17.09 13.40 -26.28
CA ARG A 28 -17.29 14.59 -27.14
C ARG A 28 -17.27 14.24 -28.62
N LYS A 29 -16.45 13.26 -29.03
CA LYS A 29 -16.43 12.78 -30.41
C LYS A 29 -17.75 12.07 -30.75
N ALA A 30 -18.19 11.13 -29.92
CA ALA A 30 -19.46 10.43 -30.10
C ALA A 30 -20.66 11.40 -30.15
N LEU A 31 -20.71 12.39 -29.25
CA LEU A 31 -21.76 13.40 -29.22
C LEU A 31 -21.80 14.25 -30.51
N LYS A 32 -20.66 14.58 -31.11
CA LYS A 32 -20.62 15.26 -32.41
C LYS A 32 -21.12 14.37 -33.54
N ASP A 33 -20.67 13.12 -33.54
CA ASP A 33 -21.00 12.15 -34.58
C ASP A 33 -22.50 11.76 -34.55
N SER A 34 -23.20 12.03 -33.44
CA SER A 34 -24.65 11.86 -33.30
C SER A 34 -25.49 12.75 -34.24
N GLY A 35 -24.92 13.83 -34.78
CA GLY A 35 -25.62 14.79 -35.62
C GLY A 35 -26.45 15.84 -34.88
N ASP A 36 -26.48 15.82 -33.53
CA ASP A 36 -27.14 16.86 -32.74
C ASP A 36 -26.40 18.19 -32.83
N THR A 37 -27.07 19.20 -33.39
CA THR A 37 -26.52 20.55 -33.58
C THR A 37 -26.02 21.20 -32.29
N ARG A 38 -26.57 20.82 -31.13
CA ARG A 38 -26.15 21.33 -29.81
C ARG A 38 -24.71 20.96 -29.45
N TYR A 39 -24.15 19.92 -30.05
CA TYR A 39 -22.83 19.38 -29.70
C TYR A 39 -21.77 19.62 -30.78
N LYS A 40 -22.13 20.25 -31.90
CA LYS A 40 -21.25 20.46 -33.06
C LYS A 40 -19.93 21.16 -32.70
N ASP A 41 -19.94 22.05 -31.72
CA ASP A 41 -18.79 22.85 -31.31
C ASP A 41 -17.92 22.19 -30.21
N LEU A 42 -18.26 20.98 -29.76
CA LEU A 42 -17.47 20.25 -28.74
C LEU A 42 -16.09 19.85 -29.29
N LYS A 43 -15.05 20.54 -28.84
CA LYS A 43 -13.66 20.24 -29.20
C LYS A 43 -13.01 19.32 -28.18
N SER A 44 -12.04 18.51 -28.60
CA SER A 44 -11.20 17.77 -27.66
C SER A 44 -10.48 18.74 -26.72
N ILE A 45 -10.40 18.37 -25.45
CA ILE A 45 -9.67 19.10 -24.41
C ILE A 45 -8.19 19.16 -24.78
N ASN A 46 -7.66 20.38 -24.86
CA ASN A 46 -6.23 20.66 -25.00
C ASN A 46 -5.67 21.37 -23.77
N ASN A 47 -4.35 21.38 -23.63
CA ASN A 47 -3.66 21.94 -22.47
C ASN A 47 -3.94 23.44 -22.24
N THR A 48 -4.22 24.21 -23.30
CA THR A 48 -4.56 25.64 -23.21
C THR A 48 -5.96 25.85 -22.65
N GLN A 49 -6.89 24.93 -22.89
CA GLN A 49 -8.22 24.97 -22.25
C GLN A 49 -8.14 24.61 -20.77
N LEU A 50 -7.19 23.76 -20.38
CA LEU A 50 -7.01 23.34 -19.00
C LEU A 50 -6.31 24.39 -18.13
N TYR A 51 -5.34 25.11 -18.70
CA TYR A 51 -4.69 26.23 -18.02
C TYR A 51 -4.14 27.26 -19.01
N ARG A 52 -4.98 28.26 -19.33
CA ARG A 52 -4.79 29.22 -20.43
C ARG A 52 -3.41 29.86 -20.50
N HIS A 53 -2.87 30.27 -19.35
CA HIS A 53 -1.62 31.03 -19.29
C HIS A 53 -0.38 30.15 -19.12
N LYS A 54 -0.55 28.85 -18.83
CA LYS A 54 0.57 27.91 -18.59
C LYS A 54 0.29 26.51 -19.17
N PRO A 55 0.02 26.36 -20.48
CA PRO A 55 -0.26 25.06 -21.09
C PRO A 55 0.93 24.08 -21.00
N LYS A 56 2.17 24.59 -20.96
CA LYS A 56 3.37 23.76 -20.74
C LYS A 56 3.34 23.05 -19.38
N THR A 57 2.84 23.71 -18.34
CA THR A 57 2.71 23.10 -17.00
C THR A 57 1.74 21.92 -17.03
N ILE A 58 0.64 22.02 -17.78
CA ILE A 58 -0.30 20.91 -17.95
C ILE A 58 0.35 19.75 -18.70
N LYS A 59 1.12 20.04 -19.75
CA LYS A 59 1.89 19.01 -20.46
C LYS A 59 2.83 18.26 -19.50
N GLU A 60 3.60 19.01 -18.71
CA GLU A 60 4.53 18.44 -17.73
C GLU A 60 3.79 17.56 -16.70
N ILE A 61 2.64 18.00 -16.17
CA ILE A 61 1.83 17.21 -15.23
C ILE A 61 1.34 15.91 -15.86
N ARG A 62 0.99 15.92 -17.15
CA ARG A 62 0.42 14.75 -17.82
C ARG A 62 1.44 13.70 -18.23
N GLU A 63 2.69 14.09 -18.42
CA GLU A 63 3.72 13.26 -19.08
C GLU A 63 4.97 13.00 -18.24
N SER A 64 5.22 13.78 -17.17
CA SER A 64 6.46 13.67 -16.40
C SER A 64 6.38 12.64 -15.27
N ASN A 65 7.52 12.39 -14.61
CA ASN A 65 7.61 11.56 -13.42
C ASN A 65 7.10 12.28 -12.15
N THR A 66 6.97 11.52 -11.05
CA THR A 66 6.42 12.02 -9.78
C THR A 66 7.20 13.18 -9.18
N GLU A 67 8.52 13.23 -9.38
CA GLU A 67 9.36 14.34 -8.89
C GLU A 67 8.95 15.68 -9.52
N VAL A 68 8.74 15.70 -10.83
CA VAL A 68 8.25 16.90 -11.53
C VAL A 68 6.81 17.19 -11.13
N LEU A 69 5.97 16.15 -11.00
CA LEU A 69 4.55 16.34 -10.65
C LEU A 69 4.38 16.99 -9.29
N SER A 70 5.12 16.56 -8.26
CA SER A 70 5.05 17.12 -6.91
C SER A 70 5.25 18.65 -6.88
N LYS A 71 6.12 19.16 -7.77
CA LYS A 71 6.45 20.58 -7.90
C LYS A 71 5.44 21.35 -8.74
N LYS A 72 4.75 20.69 -9.67
CA LYS A 72 3.92 21.33 -10.72
C LYS A 72 2.42 21.23 -10.45
N LEU A 73 1.96 20.14 -9.85
CA LEU A 73 0.56 19.92 -9.46
C LEU A 73 0.23 20.66 -8.15
N THR A 74 0.36 21.99 -8.21
CA THR A 74 0.04 22.92 -7.13
C THR A 74 -1.48 23.04 -6.95
N ILE A 75 -1.92 23.58 -5.81
CA ILE A 75 -3.36 23.85 -5.56
C ILE A 75 -3.97 24.72 -6.67
N THR A 76 -3.27 25.78 -7.11
CA THR A 76 -3.76 26.64 -8.20
C THR A 76 -3.96 25.88 -9.51
N VAL A 77 -3.07 24.93 -9.80
CA VAL A 77 -3.21 24.11 -11.01
C VAL A 77 -4.33 23.10 -10.85
N ALA A 78 -4.46 22.48 -9.68
CA ALA A 78 -5.52 21.53 -9.39
C ALA A 78 -6.91 22.19 -9.49
N GLU A 79 -7.09 23.40 -8.95
CA GLU A 79 -8.33 24.17 -9.12
C GLU A 79 -8.61 24.51 -10.60
N SER A 80 -7.57 24.88 -11.36
CA SER A 80 -7.72 25.11 -12.81
C SER A 80 -8.14 23.84 -13.54
N LEU A 81 -7.57 22.69 -13.19
CA LEU A 81 -7.95 21.40 -13.78
C LEU A 81 -9.38 21.02 -13.44
N LYS A 82 -9.77 21.08 -12.17
CA LYS A 82 -11.14 20.83 -11.69
C LYS A 82 -12.16 21.70 -12.42
N ALA A 83 -11.87 23.00 -12.61
CA ALA A 83 -12.79 23.92 -13.27
C ALA A 83 -12.95 23.68 -14.78
N ASN A 84 -11.99 23.04 -15.44
CA ASN A 84 -11.92 22.95 -16.91
C ASN A 84 -12.03 21.51 -17.45
N ILE A 85 -11.80 20.47 -16.64
CA ILE A 85 -12.04 19.07 -17.02
C ILE A 85 -13.53 18.77 -16.81
N LYS A 86 -14.29 18.88 -17.89
CA LYS A 86 -15.74 18.60 -17.92
C LYS A 86 -16.23 18.27 -19.32
N LEU A 87 -17.23 17.43 -19.44
CA LEU A 87 -17.77 16.97 -20.73
C LEU A 87 -18.38 18.14 -21.52
N LYS A 88 -19.32 18.87 -20.92
CA LYS A 88 -20.00 20.04 -21.50
C LYS A 88 -19.56 21.30 -20.74
N PRO A 89 -18.73 22.18 -21.35
CA PRO A 89 -18.17 23.36 -20.66
C PRO A 89 -19.21 24.33 -20.10
N ASP A 90 -20.31 24.50 -20.85
CA ASP A 90 -21.36 25.49 -20.58
C ASP A 90 -22.52 24.92 -19.75
N LEU A 91 -22.45 23.63 -19.36
CA LEU A 91 -23.44 23.03 -18.48
C LEU A 91 -23.25 23.56 -17.06
N ILE A 92 -24.33 24.06 -16.47
CA ILE A 92 -24.36 24.48 -15.07
C ILE A 92 -24.60 23.25 -14.21
N THR A 93 -23.63 22.92 -13.36
CA THR A 93 -23.67 21.75 -12.47
C THR A 93 -23.70 22.14 -10.99
N THR A 94 -23.97 23.41 -10.67
CA THR A 94 -24.16 23.91 -9.29
C THR A 94 -25.61 23.76 -8.85
N SER A 95 -25.87 23.22 -7.66
CA SER A 95 -27.20 23.14 -7.04
C SER A 95 -27.12 23.56 -5.56
N THR A 96 -28.25 23.96 -4.99
CA THR A 96 -28.39 24.13 -3.53
C THR A 96 -28.53 22.78 -2.81
N ILE A 97 -28.86 21.71 -3.55
CA ILE A 97 -28.96 20.33 -3.05
C ILE A 97 -27.66 19.61 -3.41
N LYS A 98 -26.89 19.21 -2.39
CA LYS A 98 -25.55 18.64 -2.57
C LYS A 98 -25.54 17.36 -3.40
N ASP A 99 -26.51 16.47 -3.16
CA ASP A 99 -26.57 15.18 -3.87
C ASP A 99 -26.84 15.39 -5.37
N GLU A 100 -27.75 16.30 -5.71
CA GLU A 100 -27.99 16.69 -7.11
C GLU A 100 -26.77 17.36 -7.74
N GLU A 101 -26.06 18.21 -7.01
CA GLU A 101 -24.81 18.83 -7.48
C GLU A 101 -23.77 17.76 -7.82
N MET A 102 -23.61 16.77 -6.94
CA MET A 102 -22.69 15.65 -7.14
C MET A 102 -23.07 14.83 -8.36
N ASP A 103 -24.35 14.48 -8.52
CA ASP A 103 -24.83 13.69 -9.65
C ASP A 103 -24.69 14.43 -10.99
N MET A 104 -24.98 15.73 -11.02
CA MET A 104 -24.75 16.56 -12.20
C MET A 104 -23.28 16.64 -12.57
N LYS A 105 -22.39 16.85 -11.59
CA LYS A 105 -20.93 16.86 -11.81
C LYS A 105 -20.43 15.53 -12.34
N LYS A 106 -20.83 14.41 -11.71
CA LYS A 106 -20.48 13.05 -12.16
C LYS A 106 -20.98 12.79 -13.59
N SER A 107 -22.21 13.18 -13.91
CA SER A 107 -22.81 13.06 -15.25
C SER A 107 -22.07 13.91 -16.30
N ASN A 108 -21.50 15.04 -15.88
CA ASN A 108 -20.67 15.89 -16.71
C ASN A 108 -19.18 15.51 -16.68
N LEU A 109 -18.83 14.35 -16.11
CA LEU A 109 -17.47 13.85 -15.98
C LEU A 109 -16.53 14.85 -15.26
N GLU A 110 -17.06 15.68 -14.37
CA GLU A 110 -16.30 16.63 -13.56
C GLU A 110 -15.59 15.95 -12.38
N PHE A 111 -14.53 16.58 -11.90
CA PHE A 111 -14.03 16.31 -10.55
C PHE A 111 -14.92 17.00 -9.53
N VAL A 112 -15.40 16.25 -8.54
CA VAL A 112 -16.37 16.78 -7.56
C VAL A 112 -15.69 17.78 -6.62
N SER A 113 -14.43 17.53 -6.27
CA SER A 113 -13.59 18.38 -5.43
C SER A 113 -12.13 18.38 -5.90
N VAL A 114 -11.28 19.21 -5.29
CA VAL A 114 -9.83 19.13 -5.55
C VAL A 114 -9.25 17.85 -4.93
N GLN A 115 -9.83 17.37 -3.84
CA GLN A 115 -9.44 16.15 -3.14
C GLN A 115 -9.71 14.91 -3.98
N ASP A 116 -10.83 14.86 -4.72
CA ASP A 116 -11.10 13.84 -5.74
C ASP A 116 -9.99 13.83 -6.82
N LEU A 117 -9.61 15.01 -7.31
CA LEU A 117 -8.53 15.13 -8.30
C LEU A 117 -7.16 14.68 -7.73
N LEU A 118 -6.81 15.09 -6.51
CA LEU A 118 -5.50 14.81 -5.92
C LEU A 118 -5.40 13.38 -5.37
N TRP A 119 -6.39 12.93 -4.60
CA TRP A 119 -6.30 11.70 -3.80
C TRP A 119 -7.10 10.55 -4.43
N GLY A 120 -8.29 10.85 -4.96
CA GLY A 120 -9.11 9.88 -5.73
C GLY A 120 -10.39 9.43 -5.13
N PHE A 121 -10.65 9.90 -3.93
CA PHE A 121 -11.88 9.66 -3.21
C PHE A 121 -12.28 10.93 -2.47
N THR A 122 -13.57 11.17 -2.40
CA THR A 122 -14.16 12.30 -1.65
C THR A 122 -14.46 11.91 -0.21
N GLU A 123 -15.10 10.77 0.03
CA GLU A 123 -15.49 10.36 1.39
C GLU A 123 -15.38 8.84 1.55
N GLU A 124 -15.70 8.09 0.50
CA GLU A 124 -15.61 6.63 0.48
C GLU A 124 -14.34 6.17 -0.23
N TYR A 125 -13.59 5.27 0.41
CA TYR A 125 -12.45 4.58 -0.19
C TYR A 125 -12.81 3.12 -0.49
N THR A 126 -12.10 2.52 -1.43
CA THR A 126 -12.23 1.09 -1.77
C THR A 126 -11.19 0.25 -1.02
N GLU A 127 -11.37 -1.08 -1.04
CA GLU A 127 -10.34 -2.02 -0.57
C GLU A 127 -9.01 -1.85 -1.34
N PHE A 128 -9.09 -1.45 -2.62
CA PHE A 128 -7.91 -1.12 -3.42
C PHE A 128 -7.17 0.10 -2.87
N ASP A 129 -7.89 1.15 -2.48
CA ASP A 129 -7.29 2.35 -1.88
C ASP A 129 -6.66 2.03 -0.52
N LYS A 130 -7.36 1.27 0.33
CA LYS A 130 -6.88 0.85 1.66
C LYS A 130 -5.60 0.03 1.56
N PHE A 131 -5.59 -0.99 0.71
CA PHE A 131 -4.41 -1.83 0.50
C PHE A 131 -3.21 -1.01 0.03
N ASN A 132 -3.38 -0.17 -0.98
CA ASN A 132 -2.28 0.63 -1.51
C ASN A 132 -1.81 1.71 -0.54
N PHE A 133 -2.71 2.30 0.25
CA PHE A 133 -2.33 3.20 1.35
C PHE A 133 -1.39 2.49 2.32
N PHE A 134 -1.78 1.34 2.87
CA PHE A 134 -0.97 0.63 3.85
C PHE A 134 0.33 0.08 3.26
N LEU A 135 0.30 -0.48 2.05
CA LEU A 135 1.49 -1.01 1.40
C LEU A 135 2.56 0.09 1.26
N ASN A 136 2.17 1.24 0.71
CA ASN A 136 3.12 2.33 0.49
C ASN A 136 3.52 3.01 1.81
N LEU A 137 2.60 3.17 2.76
CA LEU A 137 2.92 3.73 4.07
C LEU A 137 3.91 2.82 4.82
N PHE A 138 3.70 1.51 4.83
CA PHE A 138 4.58 0.57 5.53
C PHE A 138 5.96 0.50 4.88
N LEU A 139 6.06 0.62 3.55
CA LEU A 139 7.35 0.74 2.85
C LEU A 139 8.14 2.00 3.26
N ASP A 140 7.45 3.09 3.59
CA ASP A 140 8.06 4.31 4.10
C ASP A 140 8.43 4.18 5.59
N LEU A 141 7.49 3.76 6.43
CA LEU A 141 7.65 3.70 7.89
C LEU A 141 8.68 2.65 8.34
N ARG A 142 8.82 1.53 7.63
CA ARG A 142 9.88 0.52 7.89
C ARG A 142 11.30 1.07 7.74
N LYS A 143 11.48 2.22 7.08
CA LYS A 143 12.79 2.88 6.93
C LYS A 143 13.05 3.92 8.02
N THR A 144 12.12 4.12 8.94
CA THR A 144 12.22 5.10 10.03
C THR A 144 12.30 4.41 11.38
N ASN A 145 13.32 4.74 12.18
CA ASN A 145 13.55 4.08 13.47
C ASN A 145 12.36 4.20 14.43
N GLU A 146 11.62 5.32 14.37
CA GLU A 146 10.46 5.58 15.25
C GLU A 146 9.29 4.61 15.00
N TYR A 147 9.03 4.25 13.73
CA TYR A 147 7.86 3.45 13.34
C TYR A 147 8.20 2.04 12.88
N TYR A 148 9.49 1.69 12.77
CA TYR A 148 9.93 0.36 12.34
C TYR A 148 9.28 -0.75 13.17
N GLN A 149 9.35 -0.64 14.50
CA GLN A 149 8.85 -1.68 15.40
C GLN A 149 7.33 -1.82 15.29
N LEU A 150 6.61 -0.70 15.21
CA LEU A 150 5.16 -0.68 15.03
C LEU A 150 4.75 -1.45 13.76
N VAL A 151 5.40 -1.15 12.62
CA VAL A 151 5.09 -1.85 11.37
C VAL A 151 5.47 -3.33 11.47
N PHE A 152 6.63 -3.64 12.03
CA PHE A 152 7.09 -5.01 12.23
C PHE A 152 6.08 -5.83 13.03
N ASP A 153 5.58 -5.30 14.16
CA ASP A 153 4.61 -5.98 15.01
C ASP A 153 3.27 -6.23 14.31
N ILE A 154 2.93 -5.47 13.28
CA ILE A 154 1.72 -5.67 12.47
C ILE A 154 1.93 -6.73 11.40
N VAL A 155 2.99 -6.62 10.61
CA VAL A 155 3.20 -7.54 9.48
C VAL A 155 3.60 -8.93 9.94
N ILE A 156 4.19 -9.06 11.13
CA ILE A 156 4.57 -10.35 11.72
C ILE A 156 3.37 -11.18 12.16
N ASP A 157 2.14 -10.65 12.20
CA ASP A 157 0.98 -11.48 12.51
C ASP A 157 0.63 -12.49 11.42
N TYR A 158 1.04 -12.20 10.19
CA TYR A 158 0.91 -13.13 9.08
C TYR A 158 2.00 -14.20 9.21
N VAL A 159 1.61 -15.45 9.52
CA VAL A 159 2.52 -16.54 9.89
C VAL A 159 3.54 -16.83 8.78
N PRO A 160 3.19 -16.87 7.47
CA PRO A 160 4.16 -17.06 6.41
C PRO A 160 5.23 -15.95 6.37
N PHE A 161 4.85 -14.68 6.55
CA PHE A 161 5.81 -13.57 6.60
C PHE A 161 6.70 -13.66 7.84
N ALA A 162 6.13 -14.03 8.99
CA ALA A 162 6.86 -14.25 10.22
C ALA A 162 7.93 -15.35 10.10
N LYS A 163 7.54 -16.52 9.57
CA LYS A 163 8.44 -17.65 9.28
C LYS A 163 9.57 -17.19 8.35
N TYR A 164 9.24 -16.55 7.23
CA TYR A 164 10.24 -16.05 6.29
C TYR A 164 11.23 -15.09 6.94
N LEU A 165 10.76 -14.13 7.73
CA LEU A 165 11.66 -13.16 8.37
C LEU A 165 12.58 -13.82 9.40
N ALA A 166 12.06 -14.76 10.20
CA ALA A 166 12.86 -15.50 11.16
C ALA A 166 13.93 -16.35 10.45
N THR A 167 13.52 -17.14 9.45
CA THR A 167 14.43 -17.94 8.61
C THR A 167 15.46 -17.07 7.89
N GLY A 168 15.07 -15.91 7.36
CA GLY A 168 15.98 -14.98 6.69
C GLY A 168 17.04 -14.38 7.62
N ARG A 169 16.64 -14.00 8.85
CA ARG A 169 17.60 -13.55 9.88
C ARG A 169 18.55 -14.68 10.30
N ALA A 170 18.02 -15.89 10.45
CA ALA A 170 18.84 -17.05 10.75
C ALA A 170 19.82 -17.37 9.61
N HIS A 171 19.40 -17.28 8.35
CA HIS A 171 20.27 -17.52 7.18
C HIS A 171 21.42 -16.52 7.11
N GLN A 172 21.21 -15.25 7.50
CA GLN A 172 22.29 -14.26 7.59
C GLN A 172 23.33 -14.65 8.65
N LYS A 173 22.90 -15.28 9.73
CA LYS A 173 23.78 -15.71 10.82
C LYS A 173 24.44 -17.07 10.56
N TYR A 174 23.72 -17.97 9.87
CA TYR A 174 24.10 -19.36 9.62
C TYR A 174 23.77 -19.80 8.17
N PRO A 175 24.49 -19.28 7.16
CA PRO A 175 24.12 -19.44 5.75
C PRO A 175 24.24 -20.87 5.20
N PHE A 176 24.97 -21.75 5.89
CA PHE A 176 25.21 -23.14 5.46
C PHE A 176 24.12 -24.11 5.91
N ILE A 177 23.26 -23.68 6.83
CA ILE A 177 22.22 -24.51 7.44
C ILE A 177 20.91 -24.39 6.65
N ILE A 178 20.59 -23.17 6.21
CA ILE A 178 19.28 -22.86 5.65
C ILE A 178 19.34 -22.78 4.11
N PRO A 179 18.59 -23.63 3.37
CA PRO A 179 18.54 -23.63 1.91
C PRO A 179 17.94 -22.31 1.39
N ARG A 180 18.43 -21.75 0.27
CA ARG A 180 17.94 -20.44 -0.24
C ARG A 180 16.48 -20.48 -0.73
N GLU A 181 15.97 -21.67 -0.96
CA GLU A 181 14.66 -22.01 -1.47
C GLU A 181 13.52 -21.55 -0.54
N PHE A 182 13.77 -21.28 0.75
CA PHE A 182 12.76 -20.67 1.64
C PHE A 182 12.23 -19.34 1.11
N LYS A 183 12.99 -18.66 0.22
CA LYS A 183 12.54 -17.42 -0.38
C LYS A 183 11.40 -17.59 -1.37
N ASN A 184 11.12 -18.82 -1.77
CA ASN A 184 10.15 -19.15 -2.80
C ASN A 184 8.85 -19.73 -2.24
N THR A 185 8.60 -19.63 -0.92
CA THR A 185 7.42 -20.25 -0.29
C THR A 185 6.11 -19.55 -0.62
N ASN A 186 6.17 -18.26 -0.96
CA ASN A 186 5.03 -17.37 -1.15
C ASN A 186 5.33 -16.37 -2.28
N VAL A 187 4.29 -15.74 -2.84
CA VAL A 187 4.44 -14.89 -4.03
C VAL A 187 4.96 -13.49 -3.69
N ASP A 188 4.42 -12.84 -2.64
CA ASP A 188 4.88 -11.53 -2.17
C ASP A 188 4.51 -11.35 -0.70
N LEU A 189 5.40 -11.79 0.19
CA LEU A 189 5.06 -11.93 1.61
C LEU A 189 4.70 -10.62 2.31
N LEU A 190 5.34 -9.50 1.94
CA LEU A 190 5.01 -8.21 2.56
C LEU A 190 3.64 -7.73 2.06
N ALA A 191 3.37 -7.85 0.76
CA ALA A 191 2.06 -7.49 0.23
C ALA A 191 0.95 -8.39 0.79
N GLU A 192 1.20 -9.69 0.92
CA GLU A 192 0.29 -10.64 1.58
C GLU A 192 0.03 -10.27 3.04
N ALA A 193 1.06 -9.90 3.81
CA ALA A 193 0.90 -9.46 5.20
C ALA A 193 0.10 -8.15 5.32
N VAL A 194 0.33 -7.21 4.41
CA VAL A 194 -0.46 -5.96 4.32
C VAL A 194 -1.91 -6.28 3.96
N TYR A 195 -2.13 -7.16 2.99
CA TYR A 195 -3.47 -7.59 2.58
C TYR A 195 -4.22 -8.28 3.72
N PHE A 196 -3.52 -9.13 4.49
CA PHE A 196 -4.05 -9.72 5.72
C PHE A 196 -4.42 -8.64 6.75
N PHE A 197 -3.55 -7.66 6.98
CA PHE A 197 -3.81 -6.55 7.89
C PHE A 197 -5.01 -5.69 7.47
N CYS A 198 -5.25 -5.48 6.17
CA CYS A 198 -6.39 -4.70 5.66
C CYS A 198 -7.77 -5.29 6.01
N ARG A 199 -7.82 -6.53 6.54
CA ARG A 199 -9.04 -7.19 7.01
C ARG A 199 -9.36 -6.90 8.48
N THR A 200 -8.50 -6.15 9.16
CA THR A 200 -8.65 -5.81 10.58
C THR A 200 -9.50 -4.55 10.77
N TYR A 201 -10.14 -4.43 11.94
CA TYR A 201 -10.90 -3.24 12.30
C TYR A 201 -10.01 -2.00 12.41
N GLU A 202 -8.79 -2.18 12.90
CA GLU A 202 -7.80 -1.11 13.05
C GLU A 202 -7.43 -0.51 11.70
N SER A 203 -7.30 -1.34 10.66
CA SER A 203 -7.01 -0.85 9.31
C SER A 203 -8.14 0.04 8.76
N GLU A 204 -9.39 -0.27 9.11
CA GLU A 204 -10.57 0.50 8.74
C GLU A 204 -10.61 1.84 9.49
N GLU A 205 -10.38 1.83 10.80
CA GLU A 205 -10.35 3.04 11.63
C GLU A 205 -9.24 4.01 11.16
N ILE A 206 -8.05 3.50 10.86
CA ILE A 206 -6.94 4.32 10.34
C ILE A 206 -7.30 4.94 8.98
N MET A 207 -7.95 4.20 8.08
CA MET A 207 -8.36 4.73 6.77
C MET A 207 -9.42 5.83 6.91
N GLN A 208 -10.34 5.69 7.87
CA GLN A 208 -11.31 6.75 8.18
C GLN A 208 -10.61 8.01 8.72
N LEU A 209 -9.64 7.84 9.63
CA LEU A 209 -8.84 8.95 10.16
C LEU A 209 -8.01 9.62 9.07
N PHE A 210 -7.38 8.85 8.18
CA PHE A 210 -6.62 9.36 7.05
C PHE A 210 -7.51 10.12 6.07
N THR A 211 -8.68 9.58 5.73
CA THR A 211 -9.64 10.25 4.84
C THR A 211 -10.12 11.57 5.44
N LYS A 212 -10.42 11.59 6.74
CA LYS A 212 -10.76 12.82 7.47
C LYS A 212 -9.61 13.82 7.46
N PHE A 213 -8.37 13.37 7.62
CA PHE A 213 -7.18 14.20 7.52
C PHE A 213 -7.07 14.87 6.14
N LEU A 214 -7.23 14.12 5.04
CA LEU A 214 -7.17 14.66 3.68
C LEU A 214 -8.22 15.75 3.40
N HIS A 215 -9.37 15.67 4.06
CA HIS A 215 -10.47 16.63 3.95
C HIS A 215 -10.41 17.76 4.98
N SER A 216 -9.43 17.71 5.89
CA SER A 216 -9.21 18.76 6.87
C SER A 216 -8.51 19.98 6.25
N THR A 217 -8.45 21.06 7.03
CA THR A 217 -7.68 22.24 6.66
C THR A 217 -6.34 22.25 7.39
N TYR A 218 -5.30 22.70 6.69
CA TYR A 218 -3.96 22.82 7.22
C TYR A 218 -3.57 24.30 7.38
N LYS A 219 -3.11 24.66 8.57
CA LYS A 219 -2.62 26.00 8.88
C LYS A 219 -1.11 26.02 8.75
N TYR A 220 -0.59 26.95 7.96
CA TYR A 220 0.85 27.14 7.77
C TYR A 220 1.19 28.63 7.77
N GLU A 221 2.43 28.93 8.16
CA GLU A 221 2.95 30.30 8.08
C GLU A 221 3.51 30.56 6.69
N SER A 222 3.07 31.67 6.08
CA SER A 222 3.65 32.17 4.83
C SER A 222 3.99 33.64 4.99
N LYS A 223 5.08 34.07 4.34
CA LYS A 223 5.37 35.50 4.21
C LYS A 223 4.45 36.13 3.15
N ASP A 224 3.95 37.33 3.42
CA ASP A 224 3.27 38.16 2.43
C ASP A 224 4.29 38.85 1.50
N SER A 225 3.79 39.61 0.52
CA SER A 225 4.64 40.37 -0.42
C SER A 225 5.53 41.41 0.26
N ASN A 226 5.26 41.74 1.53
CA ASN A 226 6.03 42.68 2.35
C ASN A 226 6.93 41.94 3.37
N GLY A 227 7.04 40.61 3.29
CA GLY A 227 7.87 39.79 4.17
C GLY A 227 7.30 39.50 5.56
N ARG A 228 6.06 39.90 5.85
CA ARG A 228 5.42 39.64 7.16
C ARG A 228 4.82 38.24 7.18
N PHE A 229 5.03 37.52 8.29
CA PHE A 229 4.43 36.20 8.48
C PHE A 229 2.92 36.34 8.69
N GLN A 230 2.16 35.54 7.95
CA GLN A 230 0.72 35.40 8.07
C GLN A 230 0.37 33.91 8.14
N ILE A 231 -0.50 33.54 9.07
CA ILE A 231 -1.07 32.20 9.12
C ILE A 231 -2.10 32.09 8.00
N LYS A 232 -1.89 31.14 7.09
CA LYS A 232 -2.83 30.80 6.03
C LYS A 232 -3.44 29.45 6.31
N THR A 233 -4.71 29.32 5.96
CA THR A 233 -5.44 28.05 5.98
C THR A 233 -5.57 27.58 4.54
N GLY A 234 -5.14 26.34 4.27
CA GLY A 234 -5.26 25.71 2.96
C GLY A 234 -5.81 24.29 3.06
N ILE A 235 -6.09 23.70 1.91
CA ILE A 235 -6.40 22.26 1.81
C ILE A 235 -5.11 21.43 1.90
N ILE A 236 -5.24 20.16 2.24
CA ILE A 236 -4.15 19.19 2.10
C ILE A 236 -3.89 18.94 0.61
N SER A 237 -2.63 19.13 0.21
CA SER A 237 -2.15 19.02 -1.16
C SER A 237 -0.77 18.36 -1.17
N PHE A 238 -0.28 17.96 -2.34
CA PHE A 238 1.05 17.36 -2.44
C PHE A 238 2.19 18.25 -1.93
N GLN A 239 2.02 19.58 -1.92
CA GLN A 239 3.07 20.52 -1.50
C GLN A 239 3.23 20.64 0.02
N ASN A 240 2.16 20.40 0.78
CA ASN A 240 2.14 20.50 2.25
C ASN A 240 1.87 19.16 2.93
N PHE A 241 1.62 18.09 2.17
CA PHE A 241 1.27 16.77 2.70
C PHE A 241 2.28 16.25 3.70
N GLU A 242 3.58 16.30 3.39
CA GLU A 242 4.60 15.72 4.27
C GLU A 242 4.62 16.38 5.65
N GLU A 243 4.59 17.71 5.70
CA GLU A 243 4.59 18.46 6.95
C GLU A 243 3.27 18.25 7.72
N ALA A 244 2.13 18.34 7.03
CA ALA A 244 0.81 18.16 7.62
C ALA A 244 0.58 16.74 8.13
N PHE A 245 0.99 15.72 7.37
CA PHE A 245 0.80 14.33 7.73
C PHE A 245 1.73 13.91 8.85
N THR A 246 2.97 14.40 8.88
CA THR A 246 3.92 14.13 9.98
C THR A 246 3.35 14.59 11.32
N SER A 247 2.73 15.77 11.38
CA SER A 247 2.20 16.31 12.63
C SER A 247 0.96 15.56 13.15
N THR A 248 0.21 14.89 12.29
CA THR A 248 -0.98 14.10 12.66
C THR A 248 -0.76 12.59 12.61
N LEU A 249 0.41 12.11 12.19
CA LEU A 249 0.67 10.69 11.93
C LEU A 249 0.39 9.82 13.17
N LYS A 250 0.82 10.28 14.36
CA LYS A 250 0.59 9.53 15.61
C LYS A 250 -0.88 9.36 15.95
N GLU A 251 -1.70 10.37 15.66
CA GLU A 251 -3.15 10.33 15.87
C GLU A 251 -3.80 9.40 14.84
N ILE A 252 -3.39 9.48 13.58
CA ILE A 252 -3.91 8.59 12.52
C ILE A 252 -3.57 7.13 12.79
N LEU A 253 -2.37 6.86 13.34
CA LEU A 253 -1.92 5.52 13.70
C LEU A 253 -2.30 5.11 15.13
N GLU A 254 -3.09 5.91 15.85
CA GLU A 254 -3.53 5.60 17.22
C GLU A 254 -4.09 4.17 17.38
N PRO A 255 -4.92 3.65 16.44
CA PRO A 255 -5.50 2.31 16.56
C PRO A 255 -4.45 1.20 16.67
N LEU A 256 -3.28 1.37 16.05
CA LEU A 256 -2.21 0.37 16.08
C LEU A 256 -1.57 0.23 17.47
N TRP A 257 -1.53 1.31 18.26
CA TRP A 257 -0.93 1.30 19.60
C TRP A 257 -1.82 0.62 20.64
N LYS A 258 -3.11 0.44 20.34
CA LYS A 258 -4.08 -0.20 21.23
C LYS A 258 -4.11 -1.72 21.06
N ARG A 259 -3.37 -2.24 20.09
CA ARG A 259 -3.35 -3.65 19.75
C ARG A 259 -2.61 -4.46 20.80
N ASP A 260 -3.21 -5.58 21.21
CA ASP A 260 -2.54 -6.57 22.05
C ASP A 260 -1.79 -7.59 21.18
N PRO A 261 -0.44 -7.59 21.18
CA PRO A 261 0.34 -8.54 20.39
C PRO A 261 0.35 -9.96 21.00
N SER A 262 -0.18 -10.16 22.21
CA SER A 262 -0.07 -11.43 22.96
C SER A 262 -0.75 -12.62 22.27
N TYR A 263 -1.71 -12.37 21.39
CA TYR A 263 -2.44 -13.40 20.62
C TYR A 263 -1.92 -13.59 19.19
N SER A 264 -0.79 -12.98 18.84
CA SER A 264 -0.22 -13.09 17.50
C SER A 264 0.32 -14.49 17.21
N LEU A 265 -0.38 -15.23 16.34
CA LEU A 265 0.09 -16.53 15.85
C LEU A 265 1.42 -16.39 15.11
N GLY A 266 1.59 -15.32 14.34
CA GLY A 266 2.82 -15.07 13.60
C GLY A 266 3.98 -14.67 14.51
N LYS A 267 3.77 -13.87 15.57
CA LYS A 267 4.82 -13.62 16.57
C LYS A 267 5.27 -14.90 17.26
N ARG A 268 4.32 -15.78 17.62
CA ARG A 268 4.63 -17.09 18.18
C ARG A 268 5.45 -17.94 17.21
N ALA A 269 5.07 -17.97 15.94
CA ALA A 269 5.81 -18.68 14.91
C ALA A 269 7.23 -18.13 14.75
N TYR A 270 7.37 -16.80 14.73
CA TYR A 270 8.65 -16.12 14.66
C TYR A 270 9.57 -16.50 15.81
N ASP A 271 9.08 -16.48 17.04
CA ASP A 271 9.87 -16.77 18.24
C ASP A 271 10.34 -18.22 18.26
N ILE A 272 9.45 -19.17 17.91
CA ILE A 272 9.80 -20.59 17.81
C ILE A 272 10.88 -20.80 16.76
N VAL A 273 10.72 -20.26 15.54
CA VAL A 273 11.73 -20.40 14.48
C VAL A 273 13.07 -19.77 14.91
N MET A 274 13.05 -18.62 15.57
CA MET A 274 14.29 -18.00 16.07
C MET A 274 14.97 -18.83 17.17
N GLU A 275 14.19 -19.47 18.04
CA GLU A 275 14.69 -20.38 19.08
C GLU A 275 15.27 -21.67 18.46
N ASP A 276 14.53 -22.31 17.55
CA ASP A 276 14.97 -23.51 16.84
C ASP A 276 16.30 -23.28 16.12
N MET A 277 16.46 -22.12 15.47
CA MET A 277 17.70 -21.77 14.78
C MET A 277 18.87 -21.58 15.75
N ARG A 278 18.60 -21.14 16.99
CA ARG A 278 19.61 -21.12 18.05
C ARG A 278 19.98 -22.54 18.48
N LEU A 279 18.99 -23.42 18.57
CA LEU A 279 19.18 -24.81 18.96
C LEU A 279 19.95 -25.58 17.87
N GLU A 280 19.62 -25.37 16.60
CA GLU A 280 20.25 -25.99 15.44
C GLU A 280 21.72 -25.55 15.29
N SER A 281 22.02 -24.28 15.57
CA SER A 281 23.40 -23.82 15.64
C SER A 281 24.19 -24.52 16.76
N ALA A 282 23.58 -24.75 17.92
CA ALA A 282 24.22 -25.47 19.02
C ALA A 282 24.43 -26.94 18.65
N TYR A 283 23.40 -27.59 18.10
CA TYR A 283 23.46 -28.96 17.58
C TYR A 283 24.60 -29.13 16.57
N ASN A 284 24.67 -28.27 15.55
CA ASN A 284 25.71 -28.36 14.52
C ASN A 284 27.11 -28.13 15.08
N TYR A 285 27.26 -27.22 16.04
CA TYR A 285 28.53 -27.04 16.76
C TYR A 285 28.92 -28.33 17.50
N LEU A 286 28.02 -28.94 18.26
CA LEU A 286 28.29 -30.18 19.00
C LEU A 286 28.60 -31.34 18.05
N SER A 287 27.83 -31.51 16.99
CA SER A 287 28.04 -32.53 15.96
C SER A 287 29.38 -32.38 15.23
N SER A 288 29.90 -31.15 15.11
CA SER A 288 31.21 -30.89 14.49
C SER A 288 32.41 -31.28 15.36
N LEU A 289 32.20 -31.57 16.66
CA LEU A 289 33.26 -32.01 17.58
C LEU A 289 33.63 -33.50 17.40
N GLY A 290 32.90 -34.24 16.54
CA GLY A 290 33.15 -35.64 16.20
C GLY A 290 32.75 -36.64 17.30
N ASP A 291 33.16 -37.91 17.12
CA ASP A 291 32.80 -39.06 17.98
C ASP A 291 33.20 -38.93 19.46
N GLY A 292 33.92 -37.86 19.85
CA GLY A 292 34.32 -37.58 21.22
C GLY A 292 33.26 -36.84 22.05
N TYR A 293 32.19 -36.33 21.45
CA TYR A 293 31.13 -35.59 22.13
C TYR A 293 29.79 -36.36 22.05
N ILE A 294 29.72 -37.49 22.75
CA ILE A 294 28.48 -38.27 22.92
C ILE A 294 27.90 -37.93 24.29
N ASN A 295 27.00 -36.94 24.32
CA ASN A 295 26.24 -36.64 25.52
C ASN A 295 24.92 -37.43 25.51
N TYR A 296 24.60 -38.00 26.66
CA TYR A 296 23.32 -38.62 26.91
C TYR A 296 22.51 -37.75 27.86
N THR A 297 21.20 -37.71 27.66
CA THR A 297 20.28 -37.13 28.64
C THR A 297 20.31 -37.95 29.93
N THR A 298 19.70 -37.41 30.99
CA THR A 298 19.51 -38.15 32.25
C THR A 298 18.68 -39.44 32.08
N SER A 299 17.91 -39.57 30.99
CA SER A 299 17.17 -40.77 30.64
C SER A 299 17.93 -41.74 29.72
N GLY A 300 19.18 -41.42 29.35
CA GLY A 300 20.03 -42.28 28.51
C GLY A 300 19.76 -42.19 27.01
N LYS A 301 18.95 -41.22 26.55
CA LYS A 301 18.83 -40.90 25.11
C LYS A 301 20.05 -40.10 24.66
N LEU A 302 20.47 -40.24 23.41
CA LEU A 302 21.47 -39.33 22.83
C LEU A 302 20.89 -37.91 22.84
N GLU A 303 21.70 -36.95 23.28
CA GLU A 303 21.32 -35.55 23.29
C GLU A 303 20.93 -35.12 21.87
N THR A 304 21.74 -35.45 20.86
CA THR A 304 21.45 -35.15 19.45
C THR A 304 20.08 -35.62 18.97
N ASP A 305 19.63 -36.81 19.38
CA ASP A 305 18.34 -37.37 18.97
C ASP A 305 17.18 -36.58 19.58
N VAL A 306 17.30 -36.18 20.85
CA VAL A 306 16.28 -35.37 21.53
C VAL A 306 16.15 -33.99 20.90
N TRP A 307 17.27 -33.41 20.47
CA TRP A 307 17.25 -32.11 19.79
C TRP A 307 16.64 -32.21 18.39
N SER A 308 16.92 -33.29 17.65
CA SER A 308 16.27 -33.56 16.36
C SER A 308 14.76 -33.77 16.51
N GLU A 309 14.33 -34.62 17.46
CA GLU A 309 12.90 -34.85 17.77
C GLU A 309 12.18 -33.52 18.09
N LEU A 310 12.83 -32.62 18.85
CA LEU A 310 12.25 -31.32 19.19
C LEU A 310 12.09 -30.41 17.97
N MET A 311 13.09 -30.36 17.08
CA MET A 311 13.02 -29.55 15.85
C MET A 311 11.94 -30.04 14.87
N ASP A 312 11.74 -31.35 14.77
CA ASP A 312 10.67 -31.92 13.92
C ASP A 312 9.27 -31.53 14.46
N GLU A 313 9.09 -31.58 15.78
CA GLU A 313 7.84 -31.20 16.43
C GLU A 313 7.55 -29.69 16.28
N THR A 314 8.57 -28.84 16.33
CA THR A 314 8.39 -27.40 16.13
C THR A 314 8.07 -27.05 14.69
N GLU A 315 8.71 -27.68 13.70
CA GLU A 315 8.33 -27.51 12.28
C GLU A 315 6.86 -27.91 12.05
N SER A 316 6.45 -29.07 12.56
CA SER A 316 5.05 -29.52 12.52
C SER A 316 4.11 -28.51 13.19
N TYR A 317 4.53 -27.90 14.28
CA TYR A 317 3.75 -26.88 14.97
C TYR A 317 3.59 -25.61 14.14
N ILE A 318 4.65 -25.14 13.46
CA ILE A 318 4.57 -23.99 12.55
C ILE A 318 3.63 -24.25 11.39
N GLU A 319 3.65 -25.45 10.79
CA GLU A 319 2.70 -25.82 9.74
C GLU A 319 1.24 -25.80 10.24
N LYS A 320 1.00 -26.28 11.46
CA LYS A 320 -0.31 -26.20 12.11
C LYS A 320 -0.74 -24.75 12.35
N LEU A 321 0.18 -23.84 12.66
CA LEU A 321 -0.12 -22.40 12.77
C LEU A 321 -0.51 -21.79 11.41
N ILE A 322 0.19 -22.14 10.33
CA ILE A 322 -0.16 -21.72 8.97
C ILE A 322 -1.56 -22.24 8.61
N TYR A 323 -1.82 -23.52 8.85
CA TYR A 323 -3.12 -24.13 8.60
C TYR A 323 -4.23 -23.45 9.42
N ALA A 324 -4.01 -23.23 10.71
CA ALA A 324 -4.97 -22.53 11.57
C ALA A 324 -5.26 -21.10 11.06
N GLN A 325 -4.24 -20.36 10.62
CA GLN A 325 -4.44 -19.03 10.04
C GLN A 325 -5.28 -19.08 8.76
N LYS A 326 -5.08 -20.09 7.90
CA LYS A 326 -5.92 -20.30 6.71
C LYS A 326 -7.37 -20.62 7.08
N GLU A 327 -7.60 -21.44 8.10
CA GLU A 327 -8.95 -21.77 8.57
C GLU A 327 -9.67 -20.56 9.18
N PHE A 328 -8.96 -19.71 9.94
CA PHE A 328 -9.56 -18.54 10.58
C PHE A 328 -9.79 -17.37 9.61
N TYR A 329 -8.92 -17.18 8.63
CA TYR A 329 -8.86 -15.94 7.85
C TYR A 329 -8.85 -16.13 6.33
N GLY A 330 -8.92 -17.35 5.83
CA GLY A 330 -8.86 -17.67 4.41
C GLY A 330 -7.44 -17.83 3.87
N ASP A 331 -7.34 -18.22 2.59
CA ASP A 331 -6.06 -18.47 1.93
C ASP A 331 -5.50 -17.16 1.37
N VAL A 332 -4.87 -16.37 2.24
CA VAL A 332 -4.35 -15.02 1.95
C VAL A 332 -3.49 -14.98 0.68
N GLU A 333 -2.55 -15.92 0.50
CA GLU A 333 -1.69 -15.98 -0.70
C GLU A 333 -2.53 -16.10 -1.96
N LYS A 334 -3.45 -17.06 -1.98
CA LYS A 334 -4.31 -17.35 -3.14
C LYS A 334 -5.28 -16.19 -3.41
N GLU A 335 -5.90 -15.66 -2.38
CA GLU A 335 -6.87 -14.57 -2.47
C GLU A 335 -6.19 -13.29 -2.97
N TYR A 336 -5.02 -12.94 -2.41
CA TYR A 336 -4.21 -11.83 -2.90
C TYR A 336 -3.81 -12.04 -4.35
N PHE A 337 -3.20 -13.17 -4.70
CA PHE A 337 -2.72 -13.48 -6.06
C PHE A 337 -3.83 -13.43 -7.12
N MET A 338 -5.06 -13.79 -6.75
CA MET A 338 -6.22 -13.76 -7.65
C MET A 338 -6.91 -12.39 -7.71
N SER A 339 -6.63 -11.50 -6.77
CA SER A 339 -7.23 -10.17 -6.69
C SER A 339 -6.64 -9.17 -7.69
N GLU A 340 -7.35 -8.06 -7.90
CA GLU A 340 -6.85 -6.90 -8.65
C GLU A 340 -5.73 -6.13 -7.93
N LEU A 341 -5.48 -6.46 -6.65
CA LEU A 341 -4.42 -5.86 -5.83
C LEU A 341 -3.05 -6.45 -6.16
N PHE A 342 -3.02 -7.65 -6.75
CA PHE A 342 -1.78 -8.33 -7.07
C PHE A 342 -0.97 -7.54 -8.10
N MET A 343 0.24 -7.15 -7.71
CA MET A 343 1.21 -6.55 -8.61
C MET A 343 2.36 -7.53 -8.87
N LYS A 344 2.69 -7.73 -10.15
CA LYS A 344 3.69 -8.72 -10.59
C LYS A 344 5.09 -8.57 -10.01
N ASN A 345 5.47 -7.41 -9.45
CA ASN A 345 6.81 -7.15 -8.91
C ASN A 345 6.75 -6.01 -7.87
N ALA A 346 6.11 -6.24 -6.72
CA ALA A 346 5.73 -5.14 -5.83
C ALA A 346 6.73 -4.86 -4.70
N THR A 347 7.30 -5.89 -4.07
CA THR A 347 8.17 -5.72 -2.91
C THR A 347 9.50 -6.48 -3.00
N GLU A 348 10.41 -6.20 -2.06
CA GLU A 348 11.66 -6.95 -1.89
C GLU A 348 11.47 -8.42 -1.47
N PHE A 349 10.23 -8.83 -1.17
CA PHE A 349 9.84 -10.17 -0.73
C PHE A 349 9.10 -10.96 -1.82
N PHE A 350 9.16 -10.48 -3.07
CA PHE A 350 8.53 -11.14 -4.21
C PHE A 350 9.32 -12.37 -4.68
N SER A 351 8.61 -13.44 -5.02
CA SER A 351 9.17 -14.67 -5.61
C SER A 351 8.68 -14.89 -7.04
N GLU A 352 9.60 -14.76 -8.00
CA GLU A 352 9.33 -15.08 -9.41
C GLU A 352 9.01 -16.57 -9.59
N ASP A 353 9.72 -17.47 -8.89
CA ASP A 353 9.52 -18.92 -9.01
C ASP A 353 8.10 -19.31 -8.56
N ARG A 354 7.64 -18.77 -7.42
CA ARG A 354 6.30 -19.02 -6.89
C ARG A 354 5.22 -18.38 -7.77
N TYR A 355 5.47 -17.18 -8.29
CA TYR A 355 4.59 -16.53 -9.27
C TYR A 355 4.38 -17.40 -10.51
N LEU A 356 5.45 -17.95 -11.08
CA LEU A 356 5.39 -18.82 -12.26
C LEU A 356 4.65 -20.14 -11.95
N GLU A 357 4.81 -20.71 -10.76
CA GLU A 357 4.08 -21.88 -10.30
C GLU A 357 2.56 -21.61 -10.22
N LEU A 358 2.17 -20.56 -9.49
CA LEU A 358 0.75 -20.19 -9.31
C LEU A 358 0.10 -19.82 -10.65
N SER A 359 0.84 -19.19 -11.55
CA SER A 359 0.37 -18.84 -12.89
C SER A 359 0.04 -20.09 -13.73
N LYS A 360 0.85 -21.15 -13.65
CA LYS A 360 0.57 -22.43 -14.33
C LYS A 360 -0.70 -23.08 -13.77
N THR A 361 -0.89 -23.03 -12.45
CA THR A 361 -2.09 -23.56 -11.79
C THR A 361 -3.34 -22.79 -12.22
N LYS A 362 -3.28 -21.45 -12.27
CA LYS A 362 -4.40 -20.59 -12.72
C LYS A 362 -4.84 -20.92 -14.15
N GLN A 363 -3.89 -21.14 -15.07
CA GLN A 363 -4.19 -21.51 -16.46
C GLN A 363 -4.88 -22.87 -16.58
N ARG A 364 -4.59 -23.81 -15.69
CA ARG A 364 -5.21 -25.15 -15.67
C ARG A 364 -6.64 -25.17 -15.10
N THR A 365 -7.04 -24.16 -14.31
CA THR A 365 -8.39 -24.07 -13.73
C THR A 365 -9.38 -23.34 -14.64
N ILE A 366 -8.90 -22.61 -15.65
CA ILE A 366 -9.71 -21.86 -16.62
C ILE A 366 -10.00 -22.70 -17.89
N LEU A 367 -9.25 -23.79 -18.11
CA LEU A 367 -9.47 -24.80 -19.14
C LEU A 367 -10.28 -25.96 -18.55
#